data_AF-A0A7Y3LMP7-F1
#
_entry.id   AF-A0A7Y3LMP7-F1
#
_cell.length_a   1.000
_cell.length_b   1.000
_cell.length_c   1.000
_cell.angle_alpha   90.00
_cell.angle_beta   90.00
_cell.angle_gamma   90.00
#
_symmetry.space_group_name_H-M   'P 1'
#
loop_
_entity.id
_entity.type
_entity.pdbx_description
1 polymer ?
#
loop_
_entity_poly.entity_id
_entity_poly.type
_entity_poly.pdbx_seq_one_letter_code
_entity_poly.pdbx_strand_id
1 'polypeptide(L)'
;MTQSLASDITTGPNPGDFDYSQKRIDDASSQLQVPLKTLDLTVGFSHSTILNEISLSFPRGTITALVGPTGCGKSTFLRTLNRMNDHVRGFWHKGSVVLDDVNIYDKSVDPLVLRRNVGMVFQRPNPFPMSIKDNVVSGVKAHKLAKRKDLLAIAESQLKEVGLYDAIADRMDDSPFRLSGGQQQLLCLARALAVGPEVLLLDEPTASLDPVSTSSVENLISALVPKLTIVIVTHNLAQARRIAQHAAFFFNGELVEHGLAAQVLEDPEHETTAQFVTGRMG
;
A
#
# COMPACT_ATOMS: atom_id res chain seq x y z
N MET A 1 16.49 -36.27 53.36
CA MET A 1 16.35 -34.84 53.02
C MET A 1 17.26 -34.54 51.85
N THR A 2 16.74 -34.56 50.63
CA THR A 2 17.32 -33.88 49.46
C THR A 2 16.24 -33.88 48.38
N GLN A 3 15.57 -32.74 48.25
CA GLN A 3 14.51 -32.50 47.27
C GLN A 3 15.09 -32.13 45.90
N SER A 4 14.40 -32.64 44.88
CA SER A 4 14.41 -32.26 43.47
C SER A 4 14.14 -30.77 43.26
N LEU A 5 14.88 -30.15 42.34
CA LEU A 5 14.50 -28.91 41.64
C LEU A 5 14.94 -29.02 40.18
N ALA A 6 14.07 -29.59 39.36
CA ALA A 6 14.03 -29.30 37.94
C ALA A 6 13.49 -27.87 37.78
N SER A 7 14.28 -26.96 37.23
CA SER A 7 13.85 -25.61 36.92
C SER A 7 13.16 -25.59 35.57
N ASP A 8 11.86 -25.33 35.59
CA ASP A 8 11.02 -25.06 34.43
C ASP A 8 11.61 -23.90 33.60
N ILE A 9 12.04 -24.22 32.38
CA ILE A 9 12.34 -23.24 31.35
C ILE A 9 11.00 -22.84 30.73
N THR A 10 10.37 -21.81 31.27
CA THR A 10 9.29 -21.10 30.58
C THR A 10 9.85 -20.43 29.34
N THR A 11 9.65 -21.05 28.17
CA THR A 11 9.81 -20.42 26.86
C THR A 11 8.92 -19.19 26.80
N GLY A 12 9.53 -18.00 26.70
CA GLY A 12 8.80 -16.77 26.40
C GLY A 12 8.12 -16.86 25.02
N PRO A 13 7.12 -16.00 24.76
CA PRO A 13 6.38 -16.03 23.50
C PRO A 13 7.32 -15.82 22.31
N ASN A 14 7.07 -16.57 21.23
CA ASN A 14 7.80 -16.47 19.99
C ASN A 14 7.59 -15.06 19.40
N PRO A 15 8.61 -14.35 18.89
CA PRO A 15 8.46 -12.98 18.37
C PRO A 15 7.55 -12.84 17.13
N GLY A 16 6.98 -13.94 16.63
CA GLY A 16 5.98 -13.98 15.56
C GLY A 16 4.52 -13.88 16.02
N ASP A 17 4.25 -13.92 17.33
CA ASP A 17 2.88 -13.88 17.89
C ASP A 17 2.45 -12.48 18.35
N PHE A 18 2.86 -11.42 17.62
CA PHE A 18 2.13 -10.16 17.73
C PHE A 18 0.77 -10.35 17.06
N ASP A 19 -0.18 -10.84 17.85
CA ASP A 19 -1.58 -10.99 17.50
C ASP A 19 -2.20 -9.60 17.28
N TYR A 20 -2.02 -9.06 16.06
CA TYR A 20 -2.72 -7.87 15.58
C TYR A 20 -4.23 -8.14 15.37
N SER A 21 -4.70 -9.37 15.61
CA SER A 21 -6.07 -9.83 15.35
C SER A 21 -7.01 -9.72 16.57
N GLN A 22 -6.55 -9.36 17.76
CA GLN A 22 -7.40 -9.33 18.97
C GLN A 22 -8.48 -8.23 19.05
N LYS A 23 -8.80 -7.60 17.92
CA LYS A 23 -10.04 -6.82 17.76
C LYS A 23 -10.82 -7.18 16.48
N ARG A 24 -10.61 -8.39 15.94
CA ARG A 24 -11.42 -8.94 14.86
C ARG A 24 -12.64 -9.60 15.48
N ILE A 25 -13.72 -8.83 15.56
CA ILE A 25 -15.04 -9.37 15.85
C ILE A 25 -15.33 -10.40 14.78
N ASP A 26 -15.55 -11.63 15.23
CA ASP A 26 -16.15 -12.71 14.47
C ASP A 26 -17.43 -12.19 13.81
N ASP A 27 -17.46 -12.14 12.48
CA ASP A 27 -18.71 -12.34 11.76
C ASP A 27 -18.44 -13.02 10.42
N ALA A 28 -18.88 -14.27 10.39
CA ALA A 28 -18.96 -15.13 9.23
C ALA A 28 -20.04 -14.62 8.27
N SER A 29 -19.70 -13.61 7.48
CA SER A 29 -20.43 -13.24 6.26
C SER A 29 -19.40 -12.96 5.17
N SER A 30 -18.98 -14.04 4.53
CA SER A 30 -18.01 -14.14 3.43
C SER A 30 -18.58 -13.62 2.10
N GLN A 31 -19.12 -12.41 2.08
CA GLN A 31 -19.37 -11.65 0.86
C GLN A 31 -18.33 -10.54 0.80
N LEU A 32 -17.68 -10.39 -0.36
CA LEU A 32 -16.62 -9.42 -0.69
C LEU A 32 -16.83 -8.08 0.05
N GLN A 33 -16.26 -7.96 1.25
CA GLN A 33 -16.29 -6.69 1.97
C GLN A 33 -15.42 -5.73 1.16
N VAL A 34 -16.01 -4.59 0.81
CA VAL A 34 -15.30 -3.50 0.13
C VAL A 34 -14.79 -2.59 1.25
N PRO A 35 -13.51 -2.73 1.66
CA PRO A 35 -12.93 -1.91 2.71
C PRO A 35 -12.82 -0.46 2.25
N LEU A 36 -12.53 -0.21 0.96
CA LEU A 36 -12.33 1.12 0.40
C LEU A 36 -13.13 1.28 -0.89
N LYS A 37 -13.85 2.40 -1.01
CA LYS A 37 -14.57 2.79 -2.23
C LYS A 37 -14.59 4.30 -2.42
N THR A 38 -14.73 4.75 -3.65
CA THR A 38 -15.03 6.14 -4.01
C THR A 38 -16.44 6.21 -4.59
N LEU A 39 -17.13 7.32 -4.32
CA LEU A 39 -18.48 7.59 -4.83
C LEU A 39 -18.48 8.99 -5.42
N ASP A 40 -18.64 9.06 -6.74
CA ASP A 40 -18.69 10.29 -7.55
C ASP A 40 -17.56 11.26 -7.22
N LEU A 41 -16.35 10.72 -7.03
CA LEU A 41 -15.20 11.48 -6.56
C LEU A 41 -14.67 12.37 -7.69
N THR A 42 -14.84 13.68 -7.53
CA THR A 42 -14.24 14.71 -8.39
C THR A 42 -13.15 15.42 -7.60
N VAL A 43 -11.98 15.62 -8.21
CA VAL A 43 -10.81 16.24 -7.56
C VAL A 43 -10.22 17.31 -8.46
N GLY A 44 -9.81 18.43 -7.87
CA GLY A 44 -9.09 19.47 -8.60
C GLY A 44 -8.14 20.28 -7.73
N PHE A 45 -7.42 21.19 -8.41
CA PHE A 45 -6.51 22.14 -7.79
C PHE A 45 -6.79 23.54 -8.34
N SER A 46 -7.03 24.50 -7.46
CA SER A 46 -7.45 25.86 -7.82
C SER A 46 -8.66 25.82 -8.77
N HIS A 47 -8.49 26.17 -10.04
CA HIS A 47 -9.57 26.23 -11.04
C HIS A 47 -9.58 25.02 -12.00
N SER A 48 -8.67 24.06 -11.82
CA SER A 48 -8.53 22.90 -12.71
C SER A 48 -9.10 21.65 -12.08
N THR A 49 -10.05 21.00 -12.76
CA THR A 49 -10.49 19.64 -12.45
C THR A 49 -9.49 18.65 -13.03
N ILE A 50 -9.02 17.70 -12.20
CA ILE A 50 -8.07 16.66 -12.59
C ILE A 50 -8.75 15.30 -12.70
N LEU A 51 -9.74 15.04 -11.84
CA LEU A 51 -10.53 13.81 -11.83
C LEU A 51 -12.01 14.18 -11.82
N ASN A 52 -12.81 13.45 -12.56
CA ASN A 52 -14.23 13.71 -12.72
C ASN A 52 -15.07 12.46 -12.38
N GLU A 53 -15.90 12.56 -11.34
CA GLU A 53 -16.96 11.60 -10.99
C GLU A 53 -16.50 10.13 -10.90
N ILE A 54 -15.38 9.89 -10.23
CA ILE A 54 -14.78 8.55 -10.12
C ILE A 54 -15.50 7.72 -9.04
N SER A 55 -16.21 6.69 -9.48
CA SER A 55 -16.82 5.67 -8.62
C SER A 55 -16.12 4.32 -8.80
N LEU A 56 -15.37 3.87 -7.79
CA LEU A 56 -14.57 2.66 -7.84
C LEU A 56 -14.50 1.97 -6.47
N SER A 57 -14.52 0.64 -6.46
CA SER A 57 -14.44 -0.19 -5.24
C SER A 57 -13.18 -1.05 -5.26
N PHE A 58 -12.58 -1.28 -4.09
CA PHE A 58 -11.33 -2.03 -3.93
C PHE A 58 -11.53 -3.25 -3.02
N PRO A 59 -11.95 -4.42 -3.52
CA PRO A 59 -12.32 -5.56 -2.67
C PRO A 59 -11.23 -5.98 -1.67
N ARG A 60 -11.63 -6.44 -0.47
CA ARG A 60 -10.71 -6.99 0.54
C ARG A 60 -9.87 -8.12 -0.06
N GLY A 61 -8.56 -8.11 0.22
CA GLY A 61 -7.66 -9.20 -0.20
C GLY A 61 -7.46 -9.31 -1.71
N THR A 62 -7.45 -8.18 -2.41
CA THR A 62 -7.17 -8.13 -3.85
C THR A 62 -6.18 -7.03 -4.19
N ILE A 63 -5.52 -7.18 -5.35
CA ILE A 63 -4.74 -6.14 -6.00
C ILE A 63 -5.61 -5.52 -7.10
N THR A 64 -5.82 -4.21 -6.99
CA THR A 64 -6.42 -3.39 -8.06
C THR A 64 -5.35 -2.55 -8.74
N ALA A 65 -5.12 -2.77 -10.03
CA ALA A 65 -4.20 -1.97 -10.84
C ALA A 65 -4.92 -0.76 -11.44
N LEU A 66 -4.40 0.43 -11.15
CA LEU A 66 -4.79 1.68 -11.81
C LEU A 66 -3.85 1.88 -13.01
N VAL A 67 -4.41 1.78 -14.22
CA VAL A 67 -3.66 1.85 -15.48
C VAL A 67 -4.15 3.01 -16.34
N GLY A 68 -3.29 3.47 -17.25
CA GLY A 68 -3.63 4.55 -18.20
C GLY A 68 -2.44 5.45 -18.53
N PRO A 69 -2.58 6.39 -19.49
CA PRO A 69 -1.50 7.26 -19.92
C PRO A 69 -0.95 8.17 -18.80
N THR A 70 0.26 8.67 -18.97
CA THR A 70 0.82 9.67 -18.04
C THR A 70 -0.06 10.91 -18.00
N GLY A 71 -0.29 11.48 -16.81
CA GLY A 71 -1.07 12.70 -16.65
C GLY A 71 -2.59 12.53 -16.54
N CYS A 72 -3.14 11.32 -16.68
CA CYS A 72 -4.58 11.10 -16.54
C CYS A 72 -5.13 11.12 -15.10
N GLY A 73 -4.30 11.47 -14.10
CA GLY A 73 -4.75 11.67 -12.72
C GLY A 73 -4.60 10.49 -11.76
N LYS A 74 -4.03 9.34 -12.18
CA LYS A 74 -3.86 8.14 -11.32
C LYS A 74 -3.20 8.40 -9.96
N SER A 75 -2.04 9.06 -9.94
CA SER A 75 -1.34 9.38 -8.68
C SER A 75 -2.11 10.40 -7.84
N THR A 76 -2.83 11.33 -8.47
CA THR A 76 -3.73 12.27 -7.77
C THR A 76 -4.88 11.51 -7.10
N PHE A 77 -5.48 10.56 -7.80
CA PHE A 77 -6.54 9.71 -7.28
C PHE A 77 -6.02 8.87 -6.11
N LEU A 78 -4.89 8.19 -6.28
CA LEU A 78 -4.26 7.38 -5.24
C LEU A 78 -3.98 8.19 -3.96
N ARG A 79 -3.40 9.40 -4.08
CA ARG A 79 -3.14 10.32 -2.95
C ARG A 79 -4.40 10.88 -2.29
N THR A 80 -5.54 10.83 -2.97
CA THR A 80 -6.83 11.23 -2.41
C THR A 80 -7.34 10.15 -1.45
N LEU A 81 -7.02 8.87 -1.70
CA LEU A 81 -7.46 7.74 -0.87
C LEU A 81 -6.85 7.72 0.55
N ASN A 82 -5.75 8.43 0.78
CA ASN A 82 -5.12 8.57 2.10
C ASN A 82 -4.97 10.04 2.55
N ARG A 83 -5.69 10.96 1.91
CA ARG A 83 -5.69 12.40 2.23
C ARG A 83 -4.31 13.06 2.22
N MET A 84 -3.46 12.66 1.27
CA MET A 84 -2.16 13.31 1.06
C MET A 84 -2.27 14.62 0.28
N ASN A 85 -3.33 14.79 -0.49
CA ASN A 85 -3.56 16.04 -1.23
C ASN A 85 -4.05 17.20 -0.33
N ASP A 86 -4.49 16.94 0.91
CA ASP A 86 -5.03 17.94 1.84
C ASP A 86 -4.08 19.14 2.08
N HIS A 87 -2.77 18.92 1.96
CA HIS A 87 -1.75 19.96 2.16
C HIS A 87 -1.26 20.59 0.86
N VAL A 88 -1.78 20.15 -0.29
CA VAL A 88 -1.44 20.72 -1.60
C VAL A 88 -2.28 21.97 -1.82
N ARG A 89 -1.62 23.08 -2.17
CA ARG A 89 -2.28 24.37 -2.35
C ARG A 89 -3.40 24.28 -3.39
N GLY A 90 -4.58 24.76 -3.02
CA GLY A 90 -5.74 24.82 -3.91
C GLY A 90 -6.46 23.48 -4.09
N PHE A 91 -6.06 22.42 -3.39
CA PHE A 91 -6.77 21.14 -3.43
C PHE A 91 -8.24 21.31 -3.03
N TRP A 92 -9.13 20.72 -3.82
CA TRP A 92 -10.53 20.57 -3.52
C TRP A 92 -11.03 19.21 -4.02
N HIS A 93 -12.10 18.72 -3.41
CA HIS A 93 -12.78 17.51 -3.87
C HIS A 93 -14.30 17.63 -3.70
N LYS A 94 -15.05 16.81 -4.44
CA LYS A 94 -16.48 16.52 -4.28
C LYS A 94 -16.67 15.00 -4.25
N GLY A 95 -17.85 14.55 -3.84
CA GLY A 95 -18.11 13.12 -3.66
C GLY A 95 -17.47 12.58 -2.39
N SER A 96 -17.31 11.27 -2.31
CA SER A 96 -16.93 10.57 -1.10
C SER A 96 -15.78 9.59 -1.33
N VAL A 97 -14.93 9.44 -0.32
CA VAL A 97 -14.03 8.28 -0.21
C VAL A 97 -14.36 7.60 1.11
N VAL A 98 -14.74 6.33 1.04
CA VAL A 98 -15.32 5.60 2.16
C VAL A 98 -14.40 4.43 2.51
N LEU A 99 -13.93 4.40 3.76
CA LEU A 99 -13.17 3.30 4.35
C LEU A 99 -14.02 2.67 5.46
N ASP A 100 -14.36 1.38 5.35
CA ASP A 100 -15.23 0.65 6.29
C ASP A 100 -16.50 1.43 6.65
N ASP A 101 -17.23 1.85 5.62
CA ASP A 101 -18.47 2.64 5.69
C ASP A 101 -18.35 4.04 6.31
N VAL A 102 -17.14 4.50 6.63
CA VAL A 102 -16.86 5.86 7.10
C VAL A 102 -16.25 6.70 5.99
N ASN A 103 -16.83 7.86 5.70
CA ASN A 103 -16.21 8.82 4.79
C ASN A 103 -14.92 9.39 5.43
N ILE A 104 -13.78 9.17 4.79
CA ILE A 104 -12.45 9.54 5.32
C ILE A 104 -12.26 11.07 5.43
N TYR A 105 -13.09 11.83 4.72
CA TYR A 105 -13.10 13.30 4.73
C TYR A 105 -14.06 13.90 5.78
N ASP A 106 -14.76 13.06 6.56
CA ASP A 106 -15.54 13.55 7.68
C ASP A 106 -14.64 14.25 8.72
N LYS A 107 -15.18 15.27 9.40
CA LYS A 107 -14.47 16.02 10.44
C LYS A 107 -14.08 15.16 11.64
N SER A 108 -14.79 14.05 11.88
CA SER A 108 -14.48 13.11 12.95
C SER A 108 -13.27 12.21 12.64
N VAL A 109 -12.82 12.14 11.38
CA VAL A 109 -11.71 11.29 10.98
C VAL A 109 -10.39 12.02 11.16
N ASP A 110 -9.54 11.50 12.04
CA ASP A 110 -8.16 11.94 12.18
C ASP A 110 -7.31 11.43 10.99
N PRO A 111 -6.72 12.32 10.18
CA PRO A 111 -5.85 11.94 9.08
C PRO A 111 -4.65 11.09 9.52
N LEU A 112 -4.16 11.25 10.76
CA LEU A 112 -3.06 10.46 11.28
C LEU A 112 -3.50 8.99 11.46
N VAL A 113 -4.68 8.75 12.03
CA VAL A 113 -5.25 7.40 12.16
C VAL A 113 -5.57 6.80 10.80
N LEU A 114 -6.13 7.59 9.87
CA LEU A 114 -6.37 7.15 8.50
C LEU A 114 -5.08 6.66 7.81
N ARG A 115 -4.00 7.44 7.87
CA ARG A 115 -2.71 7.10 7.21
C ARG A 115 -2.01 5.91 7.85
N ARG A 116 -2.38 5.53 9.07
CA ARG A 116 -1.98 4.26 9.66
C ARG A 116 -2.68 3.08 8.98
N ASN A 117 -4.00 3.20 8.76
CA ASN A 117 -4.81 2.14 8.16
C ASN A 117 -4.61 2.06 6.63
N VAL A 118 -4.29 3.18 5.99
CA VAL A 118 -4.04 3.32 4.55
C VAL A 118 -2.59 3.74 4.32
N GLY A 119 -1.70 2.76 4.26
CA GLY A 119 -0.27 2.95 4.03
C GLY A 119 0.02 3.34 2.59
N MET A 120 1.11 4.07 2.35
CA MET A 120 1.51 4.50 1.00
C MET A 120 3.01 4.36 0.76
N VAL A 121 3.36 3.86 -0.42
CA VAL A 121 4.73 3.79 -0.96
C VAL A 121 4.78 4.53 -2.28
N PHE A 122 5.81 5.36 -2.48
CA PHE A 122 5.97 6.22 -3.65
C PHE A 122 6.89 5.60 -4.69
N GLN A 123 6.82 6.15 -5.91
CA GLN A 123 7.65 5.75 -7.05
C GLN A 123 9.15 5.91 -6.76
N ARG A 124 9.52 7.06 -6.20
CA ARG A 124 10.88 7.33 -5.73
C ARG A 124 10.96 6.96 -4.25
N PRO A 125 11.85 6.03 -3.86
CA PRO A 125 12.06 5.72 -2.46
C PRO A 125 12.36 6.99 -1.66
N ASN A 126 11.74 7.12 -0.50
CA ASN A 126 11.88 8.29 0.39
C ASN A 126 12.24 7.86 1.82
N PRO A 127 13.39 7.21 2.02
CA PRO A 127 13.85 6.92 3.37
C PRO A 127 14.14 8.22 4.12
N PHE A 128 13.91 8.20 5.43
CA PHE A 128 14.20 9.32 6.31
C PHE A 128 15.70 9.38 6.66
N PRO A 129 16.26 10.57 6.96
CA PRO A 129 17.66 10.75 7.36
C PRO A 129 17.92 10.28 8.80
N MET A 130 17.66 9.00 9.06
CA MET A 130 17.88 8.26 10.30
C MET A 130 18.36 6.85 9.96
N SER A 131 18.69 6.02 10.96
CA SER A 131 19.13 4.64 10.71
C SER A 131 18.11 3.80 9.93
N ILE A 132 18.55 2.71 9.31
CA ILE A 132 17.65 1.76 8.62
C ILE A 132 16.62 1.18 9.61
N LYS A 133 17.05 0.74 10.80
CA LYS A 133 16.11 0.23 11.80
C LYS A 133 15.09 1.27 12.26
N ASP A 134 15.53 2.52 12.47
CA ASP A 134 14.64 3.59 12.90
C ASP A 134 13.66 4.01 11.81
N ASN A 135 14.05 3.90 10.54
CA ASN A 135 13.17 4.08 9.40
C ASN A 135 11.98 3.13 9.48
N VAL A 136 12.23 1.83 9.66
CA VAL A 136 11.19 0.79 9.69
C VAL A 136 10.17 1.08 10.80
N VAL A 137 10.63 1.38 12.02
CA VAL A 137 9.73 1.60 13.17
C VAL A 137 9.30 3.05 13.38
N SER A 138 9.59 3.95 12.44
CA SER A 138 9.25 5.37 12.57
C SER A 138 7.74 5.59 12.80
N GLY A 139 6.90 4.94 12.01
CA GLY A 139 5.44 4.96 12.18
C GLY A 139 4.99 4.29 13.49
N VAL A 140 5.59 3.15 13.85
CA VAL A 140 5.30 2.44 15.11
C VAL A 140 5.53 3.34 16.32
N LYS A 141 6.62 4.12 16.32
CA LYS A 141 6.93 5.12 17.35
C LYS A 141 5.93 6.27 17.33
N ALA A 142 5.63 6.83 16.15
CA ALA A 142 4.73 7.98 16.00
C ALA A 142 3.32 7.68 16.51
N HIS A 143 2.82 6.46 16.26
CA HIS A 143 1.50 6.00 16.70
C HIS A 143 1.51 5.27 18.05
N LYS A 144 2.66 5.19 18.73
CA LYS A 144 2.82 4.51 20.03
C LYS A 144 2.30 3.06 20.04
N LEU A 145 2.54 2.31 18.96
CA LEU A 145 2.00 0.96 18.78
C LEU A 145 2.76 -0.13 19.55
N ALA A 146 4.00 0.16 19.98
CA ALA A 146 4.84 -0.79 20.69
C ALA A 146 5.73 -0.09 21.73
N LYS A 147 6.23 -0.87 22.71
CA LYS A 147 7.19 -0.37 23.70
C LYS A 147 8.58 -0.29 23.08
N ARG A 148 9.43 0.60 23.61
CA ARG A 148 10.81 0.81 23.12
C ARG A 148 11.62 -0.48 23.00
N LYS A 149 11.46 -1.41 23.95
CA LYS A 149 12.17 -2.69 23.98
C LYS A 149 11.82 -3.64 22.83
N ASP A 150 10.63 -3.49 22.23
CA ASP A 150 10.13 -4.39 21.18
C ASP A 150 10.46 -3.87 19.77
N LEU A 151 10.91 -2.61 19.64
CA LEU A 151 11.13 -1.95 18.36
C LEU A 151 12.20 -2.63 17.49
N LEU A 152 13.26 -3.16 18.10
CA LEU A 152 14.28 -3.87 17.33
C LEU A 152 13.70 -5.13 16.69
N ALA A 153 13.00 -5.96 17.47
CA ALA A 153 12.37 -7.18 16.97
C ALA A 153 11.35 -6.89 15.85
N ILE A 154 10.55 -5.83 15.98
CA ILE A 154 9.64 -5.38 14.93
C ILE A 154 10.42 -4.99 13.66
N ALA A 155 11.49 -4.19 13.80
CA ALA A 155 12.31 -3.80 12.66
C ALA A 155 12.88 -5.01 11.91
N GLU A 156 13.46 -5.97 12.65
CA GLU A 156 14.00 -7.19 12.06
C GLU A 156 12.93 -8.05 11.38
N SER A 157 11.77 -8.23 12.03
CA SER A 157 10.65 -8.99 11.48
C SER A 157 10.17 -8.39 10.15
N GLN A 158 9.97 -7.08 10.10
CA GLN A 158 9.51 -6.40 8.89
C GLN A 158 10.57 -6.39 7.78
N LEU A 159 11.84 -6.27 8.13
CA LEU A 159 12.94 -6.40 7.16
C LEU A 159 13.05 -7.82 6.60
N LYS A 160 12.74 -8.84 7.40
CA LYS A 160 12.66 -10.24 6.93
C LYS A 160 11.45 -10.45 6.04
N GLU A 161 10.29 -9.92 6.41
CA GLU A 161 9.05 -10.02 5.61
C GLU A 161 9.24 -9.45 4.20
N VAL A 162 10.00 -8.36 4.05
CA VAL A 162 10.31 -7.79 2.73
C VAL A 162 11.58 -8.37 2.07
N GLY A 163 12.23 -9.36 2.67
CA GLY A 163 13.44 -9.98 2.12
C GLY A 163 14.70 -9.10 2.10
N LEU A 164 14.76 -8.04 2.92
CA LEU A 164 15.89 -7.12 2.98
C LEU A 164 16.90 -7.50 4.09
N TYR A 165 16.46 -8.15 5.16
CA TYR A 165 17.25 -8.34 6.40
C TYR A 165 18.63 -8.96 6.16
N ASP A 166 18.72 -10.08 5.46
CA ASP A 166 19.98 -10.81 5.28
C ASP A 166 21.06 -9.98 4.56
N ALA A 167 20.64 -9.06 3.69
CA ALA A 167 21.54 -8.19 2.96
C ALA A 167 22.07 -7.00 3.79
N ILE A 168 21.47 -6.71 4.94
CA ILE A 168 21.75 -5.50 5.73
C ILE A 168 21.88 -5.74 7.24
N ALA A 169 21.89 -6.98 7.70
CA ALA A 169 21.83 -7.32 9.12
C ALA A 169 22.95 -6.67 9.95
N ASP A 170 24.16 -6.57 9.38
CA ASP A 170 25.35 -5.96 9.98
C ASP A 170 25.38 -4.42 9.91
N ARG A 171 24.44 -3.81 9.20
CA ARG A 171 24.40 -2.37 8.90
C ARG A 171 23.04 -1.73 9.19
N MET A 172 22.22 -2.32 10.05
CA MET A 172 20.91 -1.75 10.41
C MET A 172 20.98 -0.34 11.04
N ASP A 173 22.14 0.05 11.56
CA ASP A 173 22.43 1.36 12.12
C ASP A 173 22.91 2.39 11.08
N ASP A 174 23.22 1.96 9.86
CA ASP A 174 23.70 2.85 8.80
C ASP A 174 22.60 3.75 8.25
N SER A 175 23.07 4.79 7.54
CA SER A 175 22.20 5.65 6.73
C SER A 175 21.58 4.85 5.57
N PRO A 176 20.24 4.93 5.36
CA PRO A 176 19.54 4.23 4.29
C PRO A 176 19.93 4.73 2.90
N PHE A 177 20.53 5.92 2.79
CA PHE A 177 21.03 6.44 1.51
C PHE A 177 22.23 5.65 0.97
N ARG A 178 22.80 4.73 1.75
CA ARG A 178 23.84 3.78 1.30
C ARG A 178 23.25 2.54 0.59
N LEU A 179 21.94 2.33 0.68
CA LEU A 179 21.25 1.21 0.04
C LEU A 179 21.05 1.47 -1.45
N SER A 180 20.98 0.40 -2.25
CA SER A 180 20.56 0.50 -3.65
C SER A 180 19.13 0.99 -3.78
N GLY A 181 18.71 1.49 -4.95
CA GLY A 181 17.33 1.96 -5.17
C GLY A 181 16.26 0.90 -4.83
N GLY A 182 16.48 -0.36 -5.24
CA GLY A 182 15.60 -1.48 -4.89
C GLY A 182 15.56 -1.76 -3.38
N GLN A 183 16.71 -1.74 -2.71
CA GLN A 183 16.77 -1.91 -1.25
C GLN A 183 16.10 -0.76 -0.50
N GLN A 184 16.23 0.49 -0.97
CA GLN A 184 15.52 1.63 -0.39
C GLN A 184 14.01 1.48 -0.57
N GLN A 185 13.55 0.90 -1.68
CA GLN A 185 12.14 0.63 -1.91
C GLN A 185 11.60 -0.45 -0.97
N LEU A 186 12.32 -1.56 -0.80
CA LEU A 186 11.99 -2.59 0.18
C LEU A 186 11.97 -2.03 1.61
N LEU A 187 12.91 -1.14 1.96
CA LEU A 187 12.89 -0.43 3.24
C LEU A 187 11.63 0.42 3.41
N CYS A 188 11.23 1.17 2.38
CA CYS A 188 10.01 1.99 2.43
C CYS A 188 8.76 1.11 2.59
N LEU A 189 8.74 -0.07 1.95
CA LEU A 189 7.67 -1.05 2.10
C LEU A 189 7.65 -1.66 3.50
N ALA A 190 8.79 -2.07 4.05
CA ALA A 190 8.90 -2.56 5.43
C ALA A 190 8.39 -1.52 6.43
N ARG A 191 8.75 -0.24 6.23
CA ARG A 191 8.24 0.88 7.04
C ARG A 191 6.72 1.04 6.94
N ALA A 192 6.14 0.90 5.74
CA ALA A 192 4.70 1.00 5.54
C ALA A 192 3.95 -0.19 6.20
N LEU A 193 4.52 -1.39 6.14
CA LEU A 193 3.95 -2.60 6.72
C LEU A 193 4.05 -2.63 8.25
N ALA A 194 5.10 -2.04 8.82
CA ALA A 194 5.36 -2.06 10.26
C ALA A 194 4.23 -1.47 11.13
N VAL A 195 3.38 -0.60 10.59
CA VAL A 195 2.23 -0.03 11.32
C VAL A 195 0.95 -0.86 11.24
N GLY A 196 0.99 -1.96 10.49
CA GLY A 196 -0.13 -2.89 10.27
C GLY A 196 -1.30 -2.24 9.51
N PRO A 197 -1.11 -1.74 8.27
CA PRO A 197 -2.18 -1.16 7.49
C PRO A 197 -3.20 -2.23 7.05
N GLU A 198 -4.41 -1.81 6.69
CA GLU A 198 -5.41 -2.66 6.02
C GLU A 198 -5.38 -2.47 4.50
N VAL A 199 -5.04 -1.26 4.06
CA VAL A 199 -4.90 -0.89 2.65
C VAL A 199 -3.47 -0.40 2.39
N LEU A 200 -2.85 -0.91 1.33
CA LEU A 200 -1.54 -0.48 0.85
C LEU A 200 -1.66 0.16 -0.53
N LEU A 201 -1.30 1.44 -0.62
CA LEU A 201 -1.28 2.22 -1.85
C LEU A 201 0.13 2.28 -2.42
N LEU A 202 0.30 1.93 -3.69
CA LEU A 202 1.60 1.86 -4.35
C LEU A 202 1.59 2.75 -5.59
N ASP A 203 2.32 3.86 -5.56
CA ASP A 203 2.45 4.79 -6.69
C ASP A 203 3.66 4.38 -7.54
N GLU A 204 3.48 3.56 -8.58
CA GLU A 204 4.55 3.06 -9.46
C GLU A 204 5.76 2.45 -8.73
N PRO A 205 5.57 1.44 -7.87
CA PRO A 205 6.58 1.00 -6.91
C PRO A 205 7.84 0.39 -7.54
N THR A 206 7.80 0.01 -8.83
CA THR A 206 8.90 -0.66 -9.54
C THR A 206 9.44 0.13 -10.73
N ALA A 207 8.93 1.33 -11.01
CA ALA A 207 9.25 2.06 -12.25
C ALA A 207 10.72 2.47 -12.40
N SER A 208 11.47 2.54 -11.28
CA SER A 208 12.89 2.90 -11.27
C SER A 208 13.81 1.73 -10.87
N LEU A 209 13.29 0.51 -10.88
CA LEU A 209 14.01 -0.69 -10.43
C LEU A 209 14.54 -1.52 -11.59
N ASP A 210 15.64 -2.22 -11.37
CA ASP A 210 16.12 -3.26 -12.28
C ASP A 210 15.16 -4.46 -12.33
N PRO A 211 15.25 -5.36 -13.34
CA PRO A 211 14.33 -6.49 -13.48
C PRO A 211 14.31 -7.48 -12.30
N VAL A 212 15.45 -7.68 -11.63
CA VAL A 212 15.56 -8.59 -10.48
C VAL A 212 14.86 -7.99 -9.27
N SER A 213 15.12 -6.72 -8.98
CA SER A 213 14.42 -5.97 -7.93
C SER A 213 12.92 -5.86 -8.19
N THR A 214 12.52 -5.64 -9.45
CA THR A 214 11.11 -5.59 -9.87
C THR A 214 10.39 -6.90 -9.54
N SER A 215 10.97 -8.03 -9.93
CA SER A 215 10.39 -9.36 -9.67
C SER A 215 10.27 -9.66 -8.18
N SER A 216 11.27 -9.24 -7.40
CA SER A 216 11.29 -9.41 -5.94
C SER A 216 10.15 -8.63 -5.28
N VAL A 217 9.94 -7.36 -5.69
CA VAL A 217 8.83 -6.52 -5.20
C VAL A 217 7.47 -7.07 -5.63
N GLU A 218 7.32 -7.53 -6.87
CA GLU A 218 6.07 -8.14 -7.36
C GLU A 218 5.68 -9.41 -6.59
N ASN A 219 6.65 -10.29 -6.31
CA ASN A 219 6.44 -11.50 -5.51
C ASN A 219 6.02 -11.16 -4.08
N LEU A 220 6.68 -10.17 -3.47
CA LEU A 220 6.34 -9.69 -2.14
C LEU A 220 4.91 -9.12 -2.08
N ILE A 221 4.56 -8.23 -3.03
CA ILE A 221 3.20 -7.67 -3.14
C ILE A 221 2.17 -8.79 -3.23
N SER A 222 2.42 -9.80 -4.07
CA SER A 222 1.52 -10.94 -4.25
C SER A 222 1.37 -11.77 -2.97
N ALA A 223 2.44 -11.94 -2.19
CA ALA A 223 2.42 -12.66 -0.91
C ALA A 223 1.66 -11.91 0.20
N LEU A 224 1.52 -10.58 0.10
CA LEU A 224 0.84 -9.74 1.08
C LEU A 224 -0.68 -9.67 0.89
N VAL A 225 -1.19 -10.03 -0.30
CA VAL A 225 -2.61 -9.98 -0.66
C VAL A 225 -3.54 -10.65 0.35
N PRO A 226 -3.24 -11.83 0.93
CA PRO A 226 -4.14 -12.45 1.90
C PRO A 226 -4.39 -11.60 3.15
N LYS A 227 -3.51 -10.63 3.45
CA LYS A 227 -3.57 -9.77 4.63
C LYS A 227 -4.01 -8.34 4.32
N LEU A 228 -3.92 -7.89 3.06
CA LEU A 228 -4.04 -6.48 2.66
C LEU A 228 -4.92 -6.31 1.43
N THR A 229 -5.59 -5.17 1.35
CA THR A 229 -6.08 -4.62 0.07
C THR A 229 -4.99 -3.78 -0.56
N ILE A 230 -4.67 -4.01 -1.83
CA ILE A 230 -3.58 -3.32 -2.51
C ILE A 230 -4.12 -2.54 -3.71
N VAL A 231 -3.76 -1.26 -3.79
CA VAL A 231 -4.04 -0.42 -4.96
C VAL A 231 -2.72 0.01 -5.56
N ILE A 232 -2.45 -0.39 -6.79
CA ILE A 232 -1.17 -0.13 -7.47
C ILE A 232 -1.38 0.73 -8.72
N VAL A 233 -0.73 1.88 -8.78
CA VAL A 233 -0.59 2.65 -10.02
C VAL A 233 0.58 2.06 -10.81
N THR A 234 0.35 1.71 -12.07
CA THR A 234 1.41 1.25 -12.97
C THR A 234 1.10 1.61 -14.42
N HIS A 235 2.14 1.94 -15.18
CA HIS A 235 2.09 2.04 -16.63
C HIS A 235 2.62 0.75 -17.32
N ASN A 236 3.09 -0.23 -16.54
CA ASN A 236 3.53 -1.52 -17.04
C ASN A 236 2.34 -2.48 -17.09
N LEU A 237 1.71 -2.60 -18.27
CA LEU A 237 0.58 -3.50 -18.47
C LEU A 237 0.94 -4.97 -18.25
N ALA A 238 2.17 -5.39 -18.54
CA ALA A 238 2.60 -6.76 -18.27
C ALA A 238 2.68 -7.04 -16.77
N GLN A 239 3.10 -6.06 -15.96
CA GLN A 239 3.03 -6.17 -14.49
C GLN A 239 1.58 -6.27 -14.04
N ALA A 240 0.70 -5.36 -14.50
CA ALA A 240 -0.71 -5.38 -14.11
C ALA A 240 -1.37 -6.74 -14.40
N ARG A 241 -1.12 -7.31 -15.59
CA ARG A 241 -1.61 -8.64 -15.97
C ARG A 241 -1.08 -9.78 -15.09
N ARG A 242 0.16 -9.68 -14.60
CA ARG A 242 0.77 -10.73 -13.76
C ARG A 242 0.23 -10.76 -12.33
N ILE A 243 -0.03 -9.59 -11.73
CA ILE A 243 -0.26 -9.50 -10.27
C ILE A 243 -1.68 -9.09 -9.89
N ALA A 244 -2.41 -8.37 -10.75
CA ALA A 244 -3.67 -7.77 -10.38
C ALA A 244 -4.87 -8.71 -10.56
N GLN A 245 -5.81 -8.68 -9.62
CA GLN A 245 -7.11 -9.35 -9.77
C GLN A 245 -8.12 -8.41 -10.41
N HIS A 246 -8.00 -7.11 -10.14
CA HIS A 246 -8.84 -6.06 -10.70
C HIS A 246 -8.00 -5.03 -11.45
N ALA A 247 -8.59 -4.38 -12.45
CA ALA A 247 -7.97 -3.25 -13.12
C ALA A 247 -8.98 -2.12 -13.30
N ALA A 248 -8.48 -0.90 -13.32
CA ALA A 248 -9.23 0.33 -13.54
C ALA A 248 -8.43 1.21 -14.51
N PHE A 249 -8.98 1.45 -15.69
CA PHE A 249 -8.38 2.25 -16.75
C PHE A 249 -8.83 3.71 -16.64
N PHE A 250 -7.85 4.58 -16.47
CA PHE A 250 -8.02 6.03 -16.38
C PHE A 250 -7.58 6.71 -17.67
N PHE A 251 -8.41 7.60 -18.20
CA PHE A 251 -8.09 8.41 -19.36
C PHE A 251 -8.67 9.82 -19.19
N ASN A 252 -7.88 10.86 -19.43
CA ASN A 252 -8.29 12.26 -19.33
C ASN A 252 -9.04 12.65 -18.03
N GLY A 253 -8.68 12.05 -16.90
CA GLY A 253 -9.29 12.33 -15.61
C GLY A 253 -10.59 11.56 -15.33
N GLU A 254 -10.96 10.62 -16.19
CA GLU A 254 -12.16 9.80 -16.06
C GLU A 254 -11.80 8.32 -15.86
N LEU A 255 -12.69 7.58 -15.20
CA LEU A 255 -12.64 6.12 -15.10
C LEU A 255 -13.41 5.55 -16.28
N VAL A 256 -12.69 5.12 -17.31
CA VAL A 256 -13.29 4.66 -18.57
C VAL A 256 -13.80 3.22 -18.45
N GLU A 257 -13.03 2.35 -17.81
CA GLU A 257 -13.38 0.93 -17.67
C GLU A 257 -12.77 0.36 -16.40
N HIS A 258 -13.50 -0.48 -15.68
CA HIS A 258 -12.99 -1.17 -14.50
C HIS A 258 -13.66 -2.53 -14.29
N GLY A 259 -12.96 -3.48 -13.70
CA GLY A 259 -13.48 -4.83 -13.52
C GLY A 259 -12.39 -5.83 -13.18
N LEU A 260 -12.61 -7.09 -13.55
CA LEU A 260 -11.58 -8.12 -13.48
C LEU A 260 -10.42 -7.74 -14.41
N ALA A 261 -9.20 -7.92 -13.93
CA ALA A 261 -8.01 -7.55 -14.69
C ALA A 261 -7.93 -8.27 -16.04
N ALA A 262 -8.30 -9.56 -16.08
CA ALA A 262 -8.34 -10.32 -17.33
C ALA A 262 -9.28 -9.69 -18.38
N GLN A 263 -10.49 -9.26 -17.97
CA GLN A 263 -11.42 -8.59 -18.88
C GLN A 263 -10.83 -7.27 -19.39
N VAL A 264 -10.50 -6.35 -18.46
CA VAL A 264 -10.07 -4.99 -18.82
C VAL A 264 -8.74 -4.95 -19.59
N LEU A 265 -7.84 -5.91 -19.34
CA LEU A 265 -6.48 -5.90 -19.90
C LEU A 265 -6.28 -6.84 -21.10
N GLU A 266 -7.18 -7.80 -21.35
CA GLU A 266 -7.06 -8.77 -22.44
C GLU A 266 -8.20 -8.67 -23.45
N ASP A 267 -9.43 -8.45 -22.99
CA ASP A 267 -10.64 -8.34 -23.83
C ASP A 267 -11.51 -7.14 -23.41
N PRO A 268 -10.99 -5.90 -23.50
CA PRO A 268 -11.71 -4.73 -23.00
C PRO A 268 -13.00 -4.46 -23.78
N GLU A 269 -14.04 -4.04 -23.06
CA GLU A 269 -15.34 -3.70 -23.65
C GLU A 269 -15.32 -2.31 -24.29
N HIS A 270 -14.49 -1.39 -23.77
CA HIS A 270 -14.43 -0.01 -24.25
C HIS A 270 -13.34 0.18 -25.30
N GLU A 271 -13.67 0.82 -26.43
CA GLU A 271 -12.73 1.00 -27.55
C GLU A 271 -11.46 1.74 -27.13
N THR A 272 -11.59 2.80 -26.31
CA THR A 272 -10.46 3.55 -25.75
C THR A 272 -9.50 2.64 -24.97
N THR A 273 -10.03 1.75 -24.13
CA THR A 273 -9.24 0.76 -23.38
C THR A 273 -8.55 -0.20 -24.35
N ALA A 274 -9.27 -0.72 -25.36
CA ALA A 274 -8.72 -1.60 -26.38
C ALA A 274 -7.54 -0.97 -27.13
N GLN A 275 -7.65 0.30 -27.51
CA GLN A 275 -6.56 1.02 -28.18
C GLN A 275 -5.36 1.23 -27.24
N PHE A 276 -5.57 1.50 -25.95
CA PHE A 276 -4.49 1.63 -24.97
C PHE A 276 -3.77 0.30 -24.73
N VAL A 277 -4.49 -0.78 -24.46
CA VAL A 277 -3.87 -2.09 -24.09
C VAL A 277 -3.15 -2.76 -25.25
N THR A 278 -3.51 -2.43 -26.49
CA THR A 278 -2.85 -2.88 -27.72
C THR A 278 -1.72 -1.96 -28.19
N GLY A 279 -1.47 -0.85 -27.48
CA GLY A 279 -0.41 0.10 -27.82
C GLY A 279 -0.72 0.98 -29.04
N ARG A 280 -2.00 1.11 -29.41
CA ARG A 280 -2.47 1.99 -30.49
C ARG A 280 -2.74 3.42 -30.02
N MET A 281 -2.77 3.65 -28.71
CA MET A 281 -2.71 4.98 -28.10
C MET A 281 -1.32 5.24 -27.53
N GLY A 282 -0.73 6.39 -27.89
CA GLY A 282 0.52 6.93 -27.37
C GLY A 282 0.37 8.40 -27.01
#